data_AF-A0A351T631-F1
#
_entry.id   AF-A0A351T631-F1
#
_cell.length_a   1.000
_cell.length_b   1.000
_cell.length_c   1.000
_cell.angle_alpha   90.00
_cell.angle_beta   90.00
_cell.angle_gamma   90.00
#
_symmetry.space_group_name_H-M   'P 1'
#
loop_
_entity.id
_entity.type
_entity.pdbx_description
1 polymer ?
#
loop_
_entity_poly.entity_id
_entity_poly.type
_entity_poly.pdbx_seq_one_letter_code
_entity_poly.pdbx_strand_id
1 'polypeptide(L)'
;QFRTSKKPPPGFEDLAEPQETVVDLYLAGQFLDGFDIIYTPDSIQFLNPQAVVDAVPEIRDKAVVADALSKELPPNAHLLCGPLNKGDCGRLEPEIVGVIFDLDNFRADFFINPFFLEVRSPDLLKFLPDSDADYSILQNISGAFSQTDSEARVFNFNGITNLSHKEKNLRISNSISKDETDNSGKLIISEIVGQQDKNGVMLKAGMFRTRSASPIGSEDVLGLGAGYSRDTRLDLQQG
;
A
#
# COMPACT_ATOMS: atom_id res chain seq x y z
N GLN A 1 23.30 -24.09 45.42
CA GLN A 1 23.95 -23.35 44.31
C GLN A 1 23.82 -24.21 43.07
N PHE A 2 22.96 -23.84 42.13
CA PHE A 2 22.82 -24.56 40.87
C PHE A 2 23.93 -24.10 39.93
N ARG A 3 24.79 -25.03 39.49
CA ARG A 3 25.81 -24.76 38.46
C ARG A 3 25.15 -24.98 37.10
N THR A 4 24.90 -23.91 36.36
CA THR A 4 24.50 -24.00 34.95
C THR A 4 25.74 -24.23 34.10
N SER A 5 25.84 -25.43 33.49
CA SER A 5 26.84 -25.74 32.46
C SER A 5 26.31 -25.27 31.10
N LYS A 6 27.16 -24.63 30.28
CA LYS A 6 26.83 -24.24 28.90
C LYS A 6 26.94 -25.39 27.88
N LYS A 7 27.34 -26.59 28.32
CA LYS A 7 27.45 -27.75 27.43
C LYS A 7 26.17 -28.58 27.46
N PRO A 8 25.67 -29.05 26.30
CA PRO A 8 24.53 -29.97 26.26
C PRO A 8 24.84 -31.23 27.08
N PRO A 9 23.84 -31.84 27.74
CA PRO A 9 24.02 -33.09 28.45
C PRO A 9 24.48 -34.22 27.52
N PRO A 10 25.19 -35.24 28.04
CA PRO A 10 25.54 -36.42 27.26
C PRO A 10 24.30 -37.05 26.60
N GLY A 11 24.33 -37.25 25.29
CA GLY A 11 23.21 -37.77 24.48
C GLY A 11 22.29 -36.72 23.84
N PHE A 12 22.64 -35.43 23.90
CA PHE A 12 21.92 -34.30 23.27
C PHE A 12 22.85 -33.44 22.39
N GLU A 13 24.00 -33.97 22.00
CA GLU A 13 25.00 -33.27 21.19
C GLU A 13 24.44 -32.86 19.82
N ASP A 14 23.57 -33.68 19.24
CA ASP A 14 22.93 -33.46 17.93
C ASP A 14 22.07 -32.19 17.87
N LEU A 15 21.55 -31.71 19.01
CA LEU A 15 20.75 -30.47 19.07
C LEU A 15 21.57 -29.19 18.93
N ALA A 16 22.89 -29.30 19.08
CA ALA A 16 23.82 -28.18 18.91
C ALA A 16 24.51 -28.20 17.53
N GLU A 17 24.23 -29.20 16.71
CA GLU A 17 24.78 -29.28 15.35
C GLU A 17 24.12 -28.26 14.41
N PRO A 18 24.87 -27.72 13.43
CA PRO A 18 24.31 -26.85 12.42
C PRO A 18 23.21 -27.55 11.62
N GLN A 19 22.05 -26.91 11.52
CA GLN A 19 20.92 -27.41 10.74
C GLN A 19 20.62 -26.47 9.58
N GLU A 20 20.34 -27.05 8.42
CA GLU A 20 19.93 -26.32 7.22
C GLU A 20 18.40 -26.35 7.09
N THR A 21 17.79 -25.19 6.88
CA THR A 21 16.33 -25.06 6.70
C THR A 21 15.98 -23.83 5.88
N VAL A 22 14.72 -23.73 5.46
CA VAL A 22 14.13 -22.50 4.93
C VAL A 22 13.48 -21.73 6.07
N VAL A 23 13.64 -20.41 6.10
CA VAL A 23 12.99 -19.50 7.04
C VAL A 23 12.17 -18.45 6.30
N ASP A 24 10.96 -18.17 6.80
CA ASP A 24 10.15 -17.05 6.32
C ASP A 24 10.69 -15.74 6.90
N LEU A 25 11.17 -14.84 6.02
CA LEU A 25 11.75 -13.57 6.44
C LEU A 25 10.70 -12.45 6.41
N TYR A 26 10.61 -11.68 7.49
CA TYR A 26 9.70 -10.56 7.64
C TYR A 26 10.47 -9.25 7.86
N LEU A 27 10.05 -8.16 7.21
CA LEU A 27 10.57 -6.81 7.46
C LEU A 27 9.43 -5.90 7.90
N ALA A 28 9.56 -5.28 9.08
CA ALA A 28 8.52 -4.44 9.68
C ALA A 28 7.13 -5.13 9.73
N GLY A 29 7.11 -6.46 9.95
CA GLY A 29 5.90 -7.28 10.00
C GLY A 29 5.32 -7.67 8.64
N GLN A 30 5.93 -7.27 7.53
CA GLN A 30 5.55 -7.71 6.18
C GLN A 30 6.41 -8.89 5.75
N PHE A 31 5.78 -9.95 5.24
CA PHE A 31 6.48 -11.08 4.64
C PHE A 31 7.26 -10.63 3.41
N LEU A 32 8.54 -11.01 3.32
CA LEU A 32 9.39 -10.75 2.16
C LEU A 32 9.43 -11.98 1.25
N ASP A 33 10.11 -13.04 1.69
CA ASP A 33 10.25 -14.32 0.98
C ASP A 33 10.81 -15.39 1.94
N GLY A 34 10.94 -16.63 1.46
CA GLY A 34 11.64 -17.72 2.13
C GLY A 34 13.12 -17.78 1.74
N PHE A 35 14.01 -17.97 2.72
CA PHE A 35 15.46 -18.06 2.49
C PHE A 35 16.09 -19.28 3.15
N ASP A 36 17.04 -19.91 2.45
CA ASP A 36 17.85 -20.97 3.00
C ASP A 36 18.84 -20.42 4.03
N ILE A 37 18.86 -21.04 5.22
CA ILE A 37 19.73 -20.70 6.33
C ILE A 37 20.41 -21.93 6.90
N ILE A 38 21.56 -21.71 7.52
CA ILE A 38 22.16 -22.63 8.48
C ILE A 38 22.01 -21.99 9.86
N TYR A 39 21.51 -22.74 10.84
CA TYR A 39 21.37 -22.25 12.21
C TYR A 39 21.89 -23.23 13.27
N THR A 40 22.29 -22.67 14.40
CA THR A 40 22.60 -23.34 15.66
C THR A 40 21.81 -22.63 16.78
N PRO A 41 21.84 -23.11 18.03
CA PRO A 41 21.27 -22.37 19.14
C PRO A 41 21.86 -20.96 19.34
N ASP A 42 23.09 -20.72 18.86
CA ASP A 42 23.84 -19.49 19.09
C ASP A 42 23.98 -18.60 17.83
N SER A 43 23.73 -19.14 16.63
CA SER A 43 23.92 -18.41 15.37
C SER A 43 22.92 -18.77 14.27
N ILE A 44 22.72 -17.83 13.35
CA ILE A 44 21.98 -18.00 12.10
C ILE A 44 22.79 -17.38 10.97
N GLN A 45 22.88 -18.07 9.84
CA GLN A 45 23.61 -17.63 8.66
C GLN A 45 22.76 -17.85 7.42
N PHE A 46 22.64 -16.83 6.57
CA PHE A 46 21.97 -16.95 5.27
C PHE A 46 22.91 -17.59 4.25
N LEU A 47 22.41 -18.59 3.53
CA LEU A 47 23.18 -19.26 2.48
C LEU A 47 23.34 -18.39 1.23
N ASN A 48 22.37 -17.52 0.95
CA ASN A 48 22.43 -16.54 -0.14
C ASN A 48 22.12 -15.11 0.35
N PRO A 49 23.12 -14.41 0.92
CA PRO A 49 22.95 -13.02 1.39
C PRO A 49 22.48 -12.06 0.29
N GLN A 50 22.87 -12.30 -0.96
CA GLN A 50 22.52 -11.42 -2.08
C GLN A 50 21.02 -11.50 -2.39
N ALA A 51 20.43 -12.70 -2.35
CA ALA A 51 18.99 -12.87 -2.53
C ALA A 51 18.19 -12.11 -1.48
N VAL A 52 18.65 -12.09 -0.22
CA VAL A 52 18.01 -11.30 0.86
C VAL A 52 18.06 -9.81 0.54
N VAL A 53 19.21 -9.30 0.12
CA VAL A 53 19.38 -7.88 -0.25
C VAL A 53 18.54 -7.48 -1.46
N ASP A 54 18.32 -8.40 -2.40
CA ASP A 54 17.51 -8.12 -3.59
C ASP A 54 16.01 -8.18 -3.33
N ALA A 55 15.56 -8.96 -2.33
CA ALA A 55 14.18 -8.98 -1.88
C ALA A 55 13.80 -7.76 -1.03
N VAL A 56 14.76 -7.14 -0.35
CA VAL A 56 14.51 -5.96 0.48
C VAL A 56 14.45 -4.70 -0.40
N PRO A 57 13.33 -3.94 -0.35
CA PRO A 57 13.23 -2.70 -1.10
C PRO A 57 14.18 -1.64 -0.54
N GLU A 58 14.74 -0.82 -1.44
CA GLU A 58 15.32 0.49 -1.09
C GLU A 58 16.50 0.45 -0.09
N ILE A 59 17.45 -0.49 -0.27
CA ILE A 59 18.73 -0.50 0.45
C ILE A 59 19.73 0.46 -0.23
N ARG A 60 20.25 1.44 0.53
CA ARG A 60 21.21 2.45 0.07
C ARG A 60 22.58 1.87 -0.29
N ASP A 61 23.14 1.03 0.58
CA ASP A 61 24.48 0.43 0.43
C ASP A 61 24.38 -1.10 0.41
N LYS A 62 23.84 -1.65 -0.69
CA LYS A 62 23.60 -3.10 -0.88
C LYS A 62 24.81 -3.98 -0.56
N ALA A 63 26.01 -3.55 -0.96
CA ALA A 63 27.23 -4.31 -0.73
C ALA A 63 27.58 -4.45 0.76
N VAL A 64 27.38 -3.40 1.56
CA VAL A 64 27.66 -3.42 3.01
C VAL A 64 26.65 -4.31 3.73
N VAL A 65 25.38 -4.25 3.34
CA VAL A 65 24.33 -5.09 3.89
C VAL A 65 24.56 -6.57 3.54
N ALA A 66 24.94 -6.86 2.29
CA ALA A 66 25.28 -8.21 1.86
C ALA A 66 26.49 -8.78 2.63
N ASP A 67 27.54 -7.98 2.84
CA ASP A 67 28.70 -8.39 3.65
C ASP A 67 28.30 -8.71 5.09
N ALA A 68 27.42 -7.91 5.69
CA ALA A 68 26.93 -8.15 7.05
C ALA A 68 26.07 -9.42 7.15
N LEU A 69 25.20 -9.68 6.15
CA LEU A 69 24.38 -10.88 6.07
C LEU A 69 25.17 -12.17 5.78
N SER A 70 26.38 -12.05 5.21
CA SER A 70 27.26 -13.20 4.96
C SER A 70 27.87 -13.81 6.23
N LYS A 71 27.85 -13.05 7.33
CA LYS A 71 28.39 -13.44 8.64
C LYS A 71 27.33 -14.19 9.45
N GLU A 72 27.79 -14.97 10.42
CA GLU A 72 26.91 -15.52 11.44
C GLU A 72 26.31 -14.39 12.28
N LEU A 73 24.98 -14.37 12.35
CA LEU A 73 24.21 -13.41 13.14
C LEU A 73 23.72 -14.08 14.43
N PRO A 74 23.60 -13.33 15.54
CA PRO A 74 22.92 -13.84 16.73
C PRO A 74 21.43 -14.04 16.42
N PRO A 75 20.81 -15.17 16.84
CA PRO A 75 19.41 -15.46 16.55
C PRO A 75 18.44 -14.60 17.38
N ASN A 76 18.91 -14.01 18.49
CA ASN A 76 18.13 -13.13 19.37
C ASN A 76 16.76 -13.70 19.80
N ALA A 77 16.63 -15.02 19.92
CA ALA A 77 15.37 -15.69 20.28
C ALA A 77 14.78 -15.22 21.64
N HIS A 78 15.63 -14.70 22.54
CA HIS A 78 15.20 -14.10 23.81
C HIS A 78 14.36 -12.82 23.64
N LEU A 79 14.39 -12.19 22.46
CA LEU A 79 13.59 -11.01 22.12
C LEU A 79 12.23 -11.37 21.51
N LEU A 80 11.89 -12.66 21.36
CA LEU A 80 10.57 -13.08 20.90
C LEU A 80 9.49 -12.59 21.86
N CYS A 81 8.43 -12.00 21.31
CA CYS A 81 7.27 -11.61 22.08
C CYS A 81 6.41 -12.83 22.37
N GLY A 82 6.01 -13.00 23.62
CA GLY A 82 5.23 -14.15 24.03
C GLY A 82 4.42 -13.91 25.30
N PRO A 83 3.64 -14.91 25.75
CA PRO A 83 2.82 -14.81 26.96
C PRO A 83 3.63 -14.43 28.21
N LEU A 84 4.88 -14.90 28.26
CA LEU A 84 5.83 -14.69 29.35
C LEU A 84 6.74 -13.47 29.15
N ASN A 85 6.84 -12.93 27.93
CA ASN A 85 7.71 -11.81 27.58
C ASN A 85 6.90 -10.71 26.88
N LYS A 86 6.31 -9.81 27.69
CA LYS A 86 5.47 -8.69 27.22
C LYS A 86 6.16 -7.32 27.26
N GLY A 87 7.34 -7.24 27.87
CA GLY A 87 8.11 -6.00 27.99
C GLY A 87 9.37 -6.06 27.13
N ASP A 88 9.60 -5.03 26.32
CA ASP A 88 10.78 -4.84 25.47
C ASP A 88 11.18 -6.05 24.59
N CYS A 89 10.17 -6.65 23.94
CA CYS A 89 10.33 -7.73 22.96
C CYS A 89 10.06 -7.22 21.54
N GLY A 90 10.48 -7.97 20.52
CA GLY A 90 10.23 -7.69 19.11
C GLY A 90 10.97 -6.47 18.56
N ARG A 91 11.99 -5.99 19.28
CA ARG A 91 12.80 -4.82 18.90
C ARG A 91 14.26 -5.22 18.89
N LEU A 92 14.97 -4.79 17.86
CA LEU A 92 16.40 -4.97 17.72
C LEU A 92 16.98 -3.72 17.04
N GLU A 93 18.05 -3.18 17.60
CA GLU A 93 18.79 -2.04 17.03
C GLU A 93 20.17 -2.51 16.59
N PRO A 94 20.30 -3.10 15.38
CA PRO A 94 21.59 -3.59 14.91
C PRO A 94 22.49 -2.44 14.44
N GLU A 95 23.80 -2.68 14.43
CA GLU A 95 24.76 -1.75 13.81
C GLU A 95 24.57 -1.65 12.29
N ILE A 96 24.33 -2.79 11.63
CA ILE A 96 24.02 -2.87 10.18
C ILE A 96 22.73 -3.65 9.95
N VAL A 97 22.73 -4.94 10.30
CA VAL A 97 21.57 -5.83 10.22
C VAL A 97 21.49 -6.76 11.42
N GLY A 98 20.30 -7.27 11.69
CA GLY A 98 20.08 -8.28 12.70
C GLY A 98 18.76 -9.01 12.47
N VAL A 99 18.59 -10.14 13.15
CA VAL A 99 17.39 -10.97 13.06
C VAL A 99 16.91 -11.36 14.45
N ILE A 100 15.61 -11.49 14.62
CA ILE A 100 14.99 -12.23 15.71
C ILE A 100 14.42 -13.51 15.10
N PHE A 101 15.02 -14.65 15.41
CA PHE A 101 14.68 -15.95 14.85
C PHE A 101 13.77 -16.72 15.81
N ASP A 102 12.58 -17.05 15.31
CA ASP A 102 11.60 -17.94 15.91
C ASP A 102 11.74 -19.33 15.28
N LEU A 103 12.39 -20.22 16.03
CA LEU A 103 12.61 -21.59 15.61
C LEU A 103 11.30 -22.40 15.53
N ASP A 104 10.34 -22.13 16.42
CA ASP A 104 9.10 -22.90 16.49
C ASP A 104 8.20 -22.64 15.27
N ASN A 105 8.28 -21.44 14.70
CA ASN A 105 7.51 -21.02 13.54
C ASN A 105 8.33 -20.92 12.25
N PHE A 106 9.63 -21.27 12.27
CA PHE A 106 10.55 -21.06 11.16
C PHE A 106 10.43 -19.65 10.55
N ARG A 107 10.40 -18.65 11.42
CA ARG A 107 10.22 -17.23 11.08
C ARG A 107 11.41 -16.42 11.55
N ALA A 108 11.87 -15.47 10.73
CA ALA A 108 12.86 -14.48 11.11
C ALA A 108 12.32 -13.07 10.91
N ASP A 109 12.24 -12.28 11.98
CA ASP A 109 11.99 -10.85 11.89
C ASP A 109 13.32 -10.14 11.64
N PHE A 110 13.41 -9.47 10.49
CA PHE A 110 14.61 -8.83 9.98
C PHE A 110 14.64 -7.34 10.32
N PHE A 111 15.81 -6.88 10.76
CA PHE A 111 16.06 -5.51 11.17
C PHE A 111 17.28 -4.98 10.40
N ILE A 112 17.12 -3.82 9.78
CA ILE A 112 18.20 -3.09 9.12
C ILE A 112 18.34 -1.74 9.81
N ASN A 113 19.57 -1.32 10.05
CA ASN A 113 19.84 0.01 10.58
C ASN A 113 19.35 1.08 9.58
N PRO A 114 18.54 2.07 10.00
CA PRO A 114 17.96 3.08 9.11
C PRO A 114 18.98 3.85 8.26
N PHE A 115 20.24 3.94 8.69
CA PHE A 115 21.31 4.59 7.92
C PHE A 115 21.61 3.89 6.56
N PHE A 116 21.25 2.61 6.45
CA PHE A 116 21.42 1.79 5.25
C PHE A 116 20.14 1.66 4.41
N LEU A 117 19.02 2.25 4.85
CA LEU A 117 17.81 2.34 4.06
C LEU A 117 17.80 3.66 3.29
N GLU A 118 17.28 3.66 2.06
CA GLU A 118 16.97 4.90 1.37
C GLU A 118 15.82 5.56 2.12
N VAL A 119 16.10 6.72 2.73
CA VAL A 119 15.06 7.53 3.35
C VAL A 119 14.18 8.06 2.22
N ARG A 120 13.00 7.47 2.02
CA ARG A 120 11.94 8.12 1.25
C ARG A 120 11.78 9.53 1.81
N SER A 121 11.97 10.55 0.97
CA SER A 121 11.70 11.93 1.38
C SER A 121 10.33 11.99 2.04
N PRO A 122 10.13 12.69 3.18
CA PRO A 122 8.83 12.79 3.84
C PRO A 122 7.70 13.20 2.90
N ASP A 123 8.02 13.89 1.80
CA ASP A 123 7.09 14.23 0.72
C ASP A 123 6.51 13.01 -0.02
N LEU A 124 7.26 11.91 -0.16
CA LEU A 124 6.79 10.64 -0.76
C LEU A 124 5.86 9.85 0.19
N LEU A 125 5.98 10.06 1.51
CA LEU A 125 5.07 9.48 2.50
C LEU A 125 3.80 10.32 2.71
N LYS A 126 3.85 11.59 2.32
CA LYS A 126 2.72 12.53 2.43
C LYS A 126 1.64 12.27 1.38
N PHE A 127 2.03 11.77 0.21
CA PHE A 127 1.12 11.54 -0.91
C PHE A 127 1.04 10.08 -1.31
N LEU A 128 -0.06 9.70 -1.98
CA LEU A 128 -0.13 8.41 -2.66
C LEU A 128 1.03 8.28 -3.68
N PRO A 129 1.59 7.07 -3.85
CA PRO A 129 2.54 6.82 -4.92
C PRO A 129 1.88 7.07 -6.28
N ASP A 130 2.72 7.29 -7.29
CA ASP A 130 2.26 7.39 -8.68
C ASP A 130 1.45 6.13 -9.06
N SER A 131 0.35 6.33 -9.78
CA SER A 131 -0.56 5.26 -10.14
C SER A 131 0.07 4.36 -11.21
N ASP A 132 0.06 3.06 -10.95
CA ASP A 132 0.42 2.00 -11.90
C ASP A 132 -0.78 1.53 -12.75
N ALA A 133 -2.00 1.99 -12.42
CA ALA A 133 -3.22 1.67 -13.16
C ALA A 133 -3.16 2.10 -14.64
N ASP A 134 -3.46 1.14 -15.52
CA ASP A 134 -3.56 1.36 -16.95
C ASP A 134 -4.97 1.87 -17.35
N TYR A 135 -5.29 1.85 -18.65
CA TYR A 135 -6.58 2.28 -19.18
C TYR A 135 -7.74 1.50 -18.57
N SER A 136 -8.72 2.22 -18.05
CA SER A 136 -9.98 1.66 -17.57
C SER A 136 -11.16 2.50 -18.03
N ILE A 137 -12.30 1.83 -18.23
CA ILE A 137 -13.57 2.46 -18.60
C ILE A 137 -14.66 1.95 -17.66
N LEU A 138 -15.36 2.86 -17.01
CA LEU A 138 -16.52 2.58 -16.18
C LEU A 138 -17.74 3.29 -16.74
N GLN A 139 -18.78 2.52 -17.04
CA GLN A 139 -20.06 2.99 -17.58
C GLN A 139 -21.15 2.73 -16.56
N ASN A 140 -21.83 3.78 -16.11
CA ASN A 140 -23.03 3.68 -15.29
C ASN A 140 -24.21 4.23 -16.08
N ILE A 141 -25.23 3.40 -16.26
CA ILE A 141 -26.45 3.77 -16.99
C ILE A 141 -27.64 3.45 -16.09
N SER A 142 -28.54 4.41 -15.95
CA SER A 142 -29.78 4.24 -15.20
C SER A 142 -30.96 4.73 -16.02
N GLY A 143 -32.11 4.09 -15.86
CA GLY A 143 -33.34 4.45 -16.54
C GLY A 143 -34.52 4.40 -15.58
N ALA A 144 -35.43 5.34 -15.72
CA ALA A 144 -36.68 5.39 -14.98
C ALA A 144 -37.85 5.63 -15.95
N PHE A 145 -38.95 4.94 -15.69
CA PHE A 145 -40.20 5.07 -16.43
C PHE A 145 -41.34 5.29 -15.44
N SER A 146 -42.19 6.27 -15.73
CA SER A 146 -43.40 6.52 -14.97
C SER A 146 -44.56 6.80 -15.90
N GLN A 147 -45.73 6.28 -15.54
CA GLN A 147 -46.98 6.47 -16.25
C GLN A 147 -48.07 6.83 -15.25
N THR A 148 -48.85 7.86 -15.58
CA THR A 148 -50.06 8.23 -14.83
C THR A 148 -51.30 7.80 -15.59
N ASP A 149 -52.41 7.56 -14.88
CA ASP A 149 -53.71 7.18 -15.48
C ASP A 149 -54.22 8.22 -16.51
N SER A 150 -53.80 9.48 -16.38
CA SER A 150 -54.02 10.56 -17.35
C SER A 150 -52.84 10.69 -18.34
N GLU A 151 -52.68 9.72 -19.24
CA GLU A 151 -51.86 9.70 -20.48
C GLU A 151 -50.37 10.15 -20.46
N ALA A 152 -49.84 10.81 -19.43
CA ALA A 152 -48.46 11.26 -19.40
C ALA A 152 -47.52 10.10 -19.10
N ARG A 153 -46.75 9.67 -20.10
CA ARG A 153 -45.59 8.80 -19.93
C ARG A 153 -44.32 9.63 -19.90
N VAL A 154 -43.53 9.46 -18.85
CA VAL A 154 -42.22 10.11 -18.70
C VAL A 154 -41.14 9.05 -18.65
N PHE A 155 -40.13 9.24 -19.49
CA PHE A 155 -38.92 8.41 -19.55
C PHE A 155 -37.71 9.26 -19.23
N ASN A 156 -36.88 8.79 -18.30
CA ASN A 156 -35.60 9.42 -17.96
C ASN A 156 -34.48 8.40 -18.07
N PHE A 157 -33.42 8.73 -18.78
CA PHE A 157 -32.19 7.94 -18.85
C PHE A 157 -31.01 8.81 -18.44
N ASN A 158 -30.16 8.32 -17.55
CA ASN A 158 -28.92 8.99 -17.16
C ASN A 158 -27.73 8.09 -17.47
N GLY A 159 -26.68 8.69 -18.03
CA GLY A 159 -25.41 8.05 -18.31
C GLY A 159 -24.27 8.78 -17.64
N ILE A 160 -23.36 8.02 -17.04
CA ILE A 160 -22.05 8.51 -16.58
C ILE A 160 -20.98 7.58 -17.14
N THR A 161 -20.10 8.15 -17.93
CA THR A 161 -18.93 7.49 -18.51
C THR A 161 -17.67 8.04 -17.83
N ASN A 162 -16.83 7.15 -17.30
CA ASN A 162 -15.50 7.51 -16.80
C ASN A 162 -14.46 6.72 -17.58
N LEU A 163 -13.47 7.41 -18.15
CA LEU A 163 -12.28 6.81 -18.73
C LEU A 163 -11.10 7.27 -17.89
N SER A 164 -10.30 6.34 -17.39
CA SER A 164 -9.17 6.65 -16.52
C SER A 164 -7.88 6.04 -17.04
N HIS A 165 -6.78 6.73 -16.82
CA HIS A 165 -5.42 6.23 -17.05
C HIS A 165 -4.49 6.92 -16.05
N LYS A 166 -3.86 6.13 -15.17
CA LYS A 166 -3.07 6.64 -14.04
C LYS A 166 -3.87 7.66 -13.22
N GLU A 167 -3.29 8.83 -12.93
CA GLU A 167 -3.89 9.91 -12.14
C GLU A 167 -4.93 10.74 -12.90
N LYS A 168 -5.21 10.41 -14.17
CA LYS A 168 -6.08 11.18 -15.05
C LYS A 168 -7.40 10.46 -15.26
N ASN A 169 -8.48 11.23 -15.26
CA ASN A 169 -9.80 10.75 -15.62
C ASN A 169 -10.50 11.72 -16.59
N LEU A 170 -11.34 11.17 -17.45
CA LEU A 170 -12.30 11.89 -18.27
C LEU A 170 -13.70 11.43 -17.85
N ARG A 171 -14.50 12.36 -17.35
CA ARG A 171 -15.89 12.13 -16.95
C ARG A 171 -16.84 12.79 -17.92
N ILE A 172 -17.81 12.03 -18.39
CA ILE A 172 -18.92 12.51 -19.21
C ILE A 172 -20.21 12.15 -18.49
N SER A 173 -21.09 13.13 -18.29
CA SER A 173 -22.42 12.92 -17.69
C SER A 173 -23.49 13.47 -18.61
N ASN A 174 -24.49 12.66 -18.90
CA ASN A 174 -25.62 13.02 -19.75
C ASN A 174 -26.93 12.49 -19.17
N SER A 175 -28.01 13.21 -19.47
CA SER A 175 -29.37 12.76 -19.21
C SER A 175 -30.26 12.98 -20.42
N ILE A 176 -31.19 12.07 -20.64
CA ILE A 176 -32.20 12.14 -21.69
C ILE A 176 -33.55 12.04 -21.00
N SER A 177 -34.37 13.08 -21.14
CA SER A 177 -35.74 13.10 -20.64
C SER A 177 -36.70 13.20 -21.82
N LYS A 178 -37.71 12.33 -21.85
CA LYS A 178 -38.81 12.40 -22.81
C LYS A 178 -40.13 12.41 -22.06
N ASP A 179 -40.92 13.44 -22.30
CA ASP A 179 -42.31 13.53 -21.89
C ASP A 179 -43.17 13.22 -23.13
N GLU A 180 -44.21 12.42 -22.99
CA GLU A 180 -45.09 12.12 -24.13
C GLU A 180 -45.92 13.33 -24.57
N THR A 181 -46.18 14.30 -23.68
CA THR A 181 -46.88 15.54 -24.02
C THR A 181 -46.02 16.52 -24.82
N ASP A 182 -44.69 16.38 -24.77
CA ASP A 182 -43.72 17.17 -25.54
C ASP A 182 -42.92 16.21 -26.45
N ASN A 183 -43.26 16.17 -27.75
CA ASN A 183 -42.66 15.25 -28.70
C ASN A 183 -41.14 15.49 -28.94
N SER A 184 -40.53 16.45 -28.24
CA SER A 184 -39.09 16.70 -28.23
C SER A 184 -38.39 15.93 -27.09
N GLY A 185 -37.61 14.91 -27.44
CA GLY A 185 -36.68 14.31 -26.48
C GLY A 185 -35.56 15.29 -26.16
N LYS A 186 -35.35 15.61 -24.87
CA LYS A 186 -34.31 16.55 -24.45
C LYS A 186 -33.09 15.78 -23.97
N LEU A 187 -32.01 15.85 -24.75
CA LEU A 187 -30.68 15.43 -24.31
C LEU A 187 -29.99 16.61 -23.62
N ILE A 188 -29.53 16.39 -22.39
CA ILE A 188 -28.72 17.32 -21.62
C ILE A 188 -27.37 16.67 -21.38
N ILE A 189 -26.30 17.36 -21.75
CA ILE A 189 -24.95 16.99 -21.35
C ILE A 189 -24.60 17.91 -20.18
N SER A 190 -24.46 17.31 -19.00
CA SER A 190 -24.22 18.06 -17.76
C SER A 190 -22.74 18.32 -17.55
N GLU A 191 -21.88 17.35 -17.88
CA GLU A 191 -20.43 17.45 -17.67
C GLU A 191 -19.66 16.75 -18.79
N ILE A 192 -18.56 17.38 -19.21
CA ILE A 192 -17.47 16.77 -19.98
C ILE A 192 -16.19 17.36 -19.42
N VAL A 193 -15.53 16.64 -18.52
CA VAL A 193 -14.39 17.17 -17.78
C VAL A 193 -13.24 16.17 -17.72
N GLY A 194 -12.07 16.62 -18.13
CA GLY A 194 -10.80 15.97 -17.84
C GLY A 194 -10.29 16.46 -16.49
N GLN A 195 -9.88 15.54 -15.62
CA GLN A 195 -9.32 15.84 -14.31
C GLN A 195 -8.01 15.06 -14.10
N GLN A 196 -7.09 15.68 -13.36
CA GLN A 196 -5.89 15.03 -12.86
C GLN A 196 -5.73 15.33 -11.36
N ASP A 197 -5.55 14.29 -10.55
CA ASP A 197 -5.25 14.40 -9.12
C ASP A 197 -3.86 13.87 -8.82
N LYS A 198 -2.92 14.76 -8.48
CA LYS A 198 -1.55 14.36 -8.16
C LYS A 198 -0.99 15.25 -7.05
N ASN A 199 -0.32 14.64 -6.08
CA ASN A 199 0.39 15.34 -4.99
C ASN A 199 -0.46 16.41 -4.29
N GLY A 200 -1.73 16.08 -3.98
CA GLY A 200 -2.66 16.98 -3.30
C GLY A 200 -3.16 18.15 -4.14
N VAL A 201 -2.93 18.15 -5.45
CA VAL A 201 -3.44 19.15 -6.39
C VAL A 201 -4.38 18.48 -7.38
N MET A 202 -5.53 19.11 -7.60
CA MET A 202 -6.52 18.72 -8.58
C MET A 202 -6.55 19.76 -9.69
N LEU A 203 -6.37 19.33 -10.93
CA LEU A 203 -6.54 20.15 -12.12
C LEU A 203 -7.75 19.65 -12.90
N LYS A 204 -8.58 20.57 -13.41
CA LYS A 204 -9.75 20.26 -14.24
C LYS A 204 -9.74 21.10 -15.52
N ALA A 205 -10.22 20.52 -16.59
CA ALA A 205 -10.45 21.20 -17.86
C ALA A 205 -11.72 20.65 -18.53
N GLY A 206 -12.59 21.54 -18.99
CA GLY A 206 -13.80 21.20 -19.72
C GLY A 206 -15.04 21.86 -19.16
N MET A 207 -16.20 21.22 -19.37
CA MET A 207 -17.49 21.65 -18.87
C MET A 207 -17.79 20.90 -17.57
N PHE A 208 -17.82 21.63 -16.45
CA PHE A 208 -18.06 21.05 -15.12
C PHE A 208 -18.78 22.04 -14.21
N ARG A 209 -19.46 21.51 -13.19
CA ARG A 209 -20.05 22.33 -12.15
C ARG A 209 -19.05 22.63 -11.04
N THR A 210 -18.92 23.90 -10.66
CA THR A 210 -18.04 24.30 -9.56
C THR A 210 -18.58 23.80 -8.22
N ARG A 211 -17.69 23.35 -7.33
CA ARG A 211 -18.04 23.04 -5.94
C ARG A 211 -17.44 24.13 -5.05
N SER A 212 -18.24 25.15 -4.78
CA SER A 212 -17.90 26.23 -3.86
C SER A 212 -18.20 25.81 -2.41
N ALA A 213 -17.25 26.01 -1.50
CA ALA A 213 -17.51 25.98 -0.05
C ALA A 213 -18.09 27.31 0.48
N SER A 214 -18.22 28.31 -0.40
CA SER A 214 -18.78 29.64 -0.15
C SER A 214 -20.27 29.68 -0.55
N PRO A 215 -21.12 30.52 0.10
CA PRO A 215 -22.56 30.65 -0.20
C PRO A 215 -22.90 31.17 -1.60
N ILE A 216 -21.91 31.39 -2.48
CA ILE A 216 -22.08 31.91 -3.85
C ILE A 216 -22.72 30.86 -4.80
N GLY A 217 -23.00 29.64 -4.31
CA GLY A 217 -23.66 28.61 -5.08
C GLY A 217 -22.71 27.86 -6.01
N SER A 218 -23.27 26.94 -6.79
CA SER A 218 -22.55 26.11 -7.75
C SER A 218 -23.01 26.49 -9.14
N GLU A 219 -22.07 26.76 -10.04
CA GLU A 219 -22.35 27.19 -11.40
C GLU A 219 -21.72 26.25 -12.42
N ASP A 220 -22.37 26.10 -13.58
CA ASP A 220 -21.83 25.36 -14.70
C ASP A 220 -20.80 26.23 -15.42
N VAL A 221 -19.57 25.74 -15.50
CA VAL A 221 -18.42 26.47 -16.06
C VAL A 221 -17.82 25.65 -17.20
N LEU A 222 -17.53 26.34 -18.30
CA LEU A 222 -16.64 25.84 -19.34
C LEU A 222 -15.29 26.52 -19.17
N GLY A 223 -14.27 25.78 -18.75
CA GLY A 223 -12.96 26.38 -18.52
C GLY A 223 -11.95 25.45 -17.85
N LEU A 224 -11.04 26.08 -17.10
CA LEU A 224 -10.00 25.43 -16.33
C LEU A 224 -10.26 25.64 -14.84
N GLY A 225 -9.95 24.65 -14.02
CA GLY A 225 -10.02 24.71 -12.57
C GLY A 225 -8.77 24.14 -11.93
N ALA A 226 -8.35 24.73 -10.82
CA ALA A 226 -7.30 24.19 -9.96
C ALA A 226 -7.77 24.22 -8.51
N GLY A 227 -7.48 23.18 -7.75
CA GLY A 227 -7.86 23.06 -6.35
C GLY A 227 -6.93 22.13 -5.59
N TYR A 228 -7.12 22.08 -4.27
CA TYR A 228 -6.43 21.13 -3.42
C TYR A 228 -7.23 19.83 -3.30
N SER A 229 -6.55 18.71 -3.45
CA SER A 229 -7.09 17.36 -3.33
C SER A 229 -6.68 16.75 -2.00
N ARG A 230 -7.63 16.14 -1.30
CA ARG A 230 -7.35 15.32 -0.11
C ARG A 230 -7.24 13.84 -0.46
N ASP A 231 -7.69 13.44 -1.64
CA ASP A 231 -7.76 12.04 -2.07
C ASP A 231 -6.37 11.42 -2.25
N THR A 232 -5.36 12.26 -2.51
CA THR A 232 -3.96 11.85 -2.66
C THR A 232 -3.12 12.13 -1.41
N ARG A 233 -3.70 12.62 -0.30
CA ARG A 233 -3.00 12.96 0.95
C ARG A 233 -3.15 11.84 1.97
N LEU A 234 -2.06 11.14 2.27
CA LEU A 234 -2.05 10.05 3.25
C LEU A 234 -2.00 10.55 4.71
N ASP A 235 -1.37 11.71 4.93
CA ASP A 235 -1.19 12.32 6.24
C ASP A 235 -2.49 12.78 6.90
N LEU A 236 -3.56 12.96 6.12
CA LEU A 236 -4.87 13.42 6.61
C LEU A 236 -5.87 12.27 6.85
N GLN A 237 -5.54 11.04 6.48
CA GLN A 237 -6.44 9.88 6.65
C GLN A 237 -6.30 9.21 8.03
N GLN A 238 -5.30 9.55 8.84
CA GLN A 238 -5.07 8.98 10.18
C GLN A 238 -5.77 9.75 11.32
N GLY A 239 -6.87 10.44 11.03
CA GLY A 239 -7.65 11.23 12.00
C GLY A 239 -9.00 10.61 12.34
#